data_AF-A0A849FUF4-F1
#
_entry.id   AF-A0A849FUF4-F1
#
_cell.length_a   1.000
_cell.length_b   1.000
_cell.length_c   1.000
_cell.angle_alpha   90.00
_cell.angle_beta   90.00
_cell.angle_gamma   90.00
#
_symmetry.space_group_name_H-M   'P 1'
#
loop_
_entity.id
_entity.type
_entity.pdbx_description
1 polymer ?
#
loop_
_entity_poly.entity_id
_entity_poly.type
_entity_poly.pdbx_seq_one_letter_code
_entity_poly.pdbx_strand_id
1 'polypeptide(L)'
;MIEGFPTDWARNCTNVFLIRHPARVIASYSAKREEPTLEDLGFVQQAQLFESLGGGIVIDSTDIRADPEAKLRNLCKALSISFQPEMLRWPAGGHPQDGIWAAHWYDAIHRSTGFAGAEGPRPDLSGAAAELEKRALPYYEALKAHSLSG
;
A
#
# COMPACT_ATOMS: atom_id res chain seq x y z
N MET A 1 -6.25 -14.09 -2.84
CA MET A 1 -5.89 -14.84 -1.62
C MET A 1 -5.71 -16.28 -2.04
N ILE A 2 -4.69 -16.97 -1.54
CA ILE A 2 -4.48 -18.38 -1.90
C ILE A 2 -5.70 -19.18 -1.41
N GLU A 3 -6.30 -19.92 -2.32
CA GLU A 3 -7.45 -20.76 -2.03
C GLU A 3 -7.15 -21.71 -0.86
N GLY A 4 -8.08 -21.80 0.10
CA GLY A 4 -7.93 -22.65 1.28
C GLY A 4 -7.07 -22.08 2.41
N PHE A 5 -6.46 -20.90 2.26
CA PHE A 5 -5.74 -20.28 3.38
C PHE A 5 -6.72 -19.58 4.34
N PRO A 6 -6.78 -19.97 5.63
CA PRO A 6 -7.75 -19.42 6.56
C PRO A 6 -7.45 -17.96 6.92
N THR A 7 -8.49 -17.12 6.93
CA THR A 7 -8.39 -15.69 7.29
C THR A 7 -9.04 -15.36 8.64
N ASP A 8 -9.61 -16.35 9.32
CA ASP A 8 -10.35 -16.14 10.57
C ASP A 8 -9.50 -15.53 11.70
N TRP A 9 -8.20 -15.82 11.70
CA TRP A 9 -7.27 -15.24 12.67
C TRP A 9 -7.22 -13.72 12.60
N ALA A 10 -7.36 -13.13 11.41
CA ALA A 10 -7.30 -11.68 11.20
C ALA A 10 -8.53 -10.96 11.80
N ARG A 11 -9.62 -11.67 12.10
CA ARG A 11 -10.79 -11.12 12.80
C ARG A 11 -10.47 -10.69 14.23
N ASN A 12 -9.46 -11.31 14.84
CA ASN A 12 -9.01 -11.00 16.20
C ASN A 12 -7.87 -9.96 16.22
N CYS A 13 -7.58 -9.33 15.08
CA CYS A 13 -6.54 -8.32 14.94
C CYS A 13 -7.14 -6.94 14.63
N THR A 14 -6.38 -5.89 14.94
CA THR A 14 -6.65 -4.57 14.36
C THR A 14 -6.08 -4.53 12.94
N ASN A 15 -6.95 -4.47 11.94
CA ASN A 15 -6.55 -4.51 10.53
C ASN A 15 -6.28 -3.11 9.98
N VAL A 16 -5.13 -2.96 9.33
CA VAL A 16 -4.73 -1.73 8.63
C VAL A 16 -4.56 -2.04 7.15
N PHE A 17 -5.26 -1.29 6.31
CA PHE A 17 -5.26 -1.42 4.86
C PHE A 17 -4.48 -0.25 4.27
N LEU A 18 -3.26 -0.52 3.82
CA LEU A 18 -2.47 0.44 3.03
C LEU A 18 -2.90 0.37 1.57
N ILE A 19 -3.36 1.49 1.02
CA ILE A 19 -3.76 1.61 -0.38
C ILE A 19 -2.84 2.57 -1.15
N ARG A 20 -2.88 2.47 -2.48
CA ARG A 20 -2.18 3.35 -3.40
C ARG A 20 -2.97 3.44 -4.69
N HIS A 21 -2.96 4.62 -5.33
CA HIS A 21 -3.71 4.82 -6.58
C HIS A 21 -3.27 3.80 -7.66
N PRO A 22 -4.21 3.11 -8.35
CA PRO A 22 -3.88 2.04 -9.31
C PRO A 22 -2.90 2.45 -10.41
N ALA A 23 -3.04 3.64 -11.00
CA ALA A 23 -2.07 4.17 -11.97
C ALA A 23 -0.60 4.09 -11.51
N ARG A 24 -0.34 4.39 -10.24
CA ARG A 24 1.01 4.38 -9.68
C ARG A 24 1.53 2.97 -9.46
N VAL A 25 0.65 2.06 -9.04
CA VAL A 25 0.97 0.64 -8.89
C VAL A 25 1.33 0.05 -10.24
N ILE A 26 0.48 0.25 -11.26
CA ILE A 26 0.70 -0.24 -12.62
C ILE A 26 1.99 0.33 -13.22
N ALA A 27 2.23 1.64 -13.09
CA ALA A 27 3.47 2.26 -13.57
C ALA A 27 4.73 1.67 -12.88
N SER A 28 4.63 1.30 -11.60
CA SER A 28 5.73 0.66 -10.86
C SER A 28 6.02 -0.76 -11.37
N TYR A 29 4.98 -1.53 -11.73
CA TYR A 29 5.14 -2.85 -12.37
C TYR A 29 5.77 -2.72 -13.76
N SER A 30 5.28 -1.79 -14.59
CA SER A 30 5.83 -1.57 -15.94
C SER A 30 7.29 -1.14 -15.91
N ALA A 31 7.73 -0.38 -14.89
CA ALA A 31 9.14 -0.01 -14.70
C ALA A 31 10.06 -1.23 -14.47
N LYS A 32 9.50 -2.32 -13.95
CA LYS A 32 10.19 -3.61 -13.76
C LYS A 32 10.00 -4.57 -14.95
N ARG A 33 9.39 -4.09 -16.04
CA ARG A 33 9.07 -4.83 -17.28
C ARG A 33 8.08 -5.97 -17.07
N GLU A 34 7.14 -5.78 -16.15
CA GLU A 34 6.05 -6.72 -15.91
C GLU A 34 4.73 -6.19 -16.49
N GLU A 35 3.90 -7.11 -16.98
CA GLU A 35 2.54 -6.85 -17.44
C GLU A 35 1.56 -7.43 -16.41
N PRO A 36 1.19 -6.67 -15.37
CA PRO A 36 0.36 -7.20 -14.30
C PRO A 36 -1.07 -7.42 -14.78
N THR A 37 -1.72 -8.45 -14.25
CA THR A 37 -3.16 -8.64 -14.34
C THR A 37 -3.87 -7.89 -13.22
N LEU A 38 -5.20 -7.81 -13.27
CA LEU A 38 -5.99 -7.23 -12.17
C LEU A 38 -5.78 -7.98 -10.86
N GLU A 39 -5.57 -9.30 -10.95
CA GLU A 39 -5.34 -10.15 -9.78
C GLU A 39 -3.99 -9.83 -9.12
N ASP A 40 -2.95 -9.61 -9.91
CA ASP A 40 -1.60 -9.27 -9.44
C ASP A 40 -1.53 -7.92 -8.72
N LEU A 41 -2.46 -7.01 -9.04
CA LEU A 41 -2.56 -5.71 -8.38
C LEU A 41 -3.15 -5.79 -6.96
N GLY A 42 -3.86 -6.87 -6.61
CA GLY A 42 -4.36 -7.12 -5.26
C GLY A 42 -5.60 -6.32 -4.83
N PHE A 43 -6.11 -5.38 -5.64
CA PHE A 43 -7.22 -4.49 -5.25
C PHE A 43 -8.54 -5.23 -4.97
N VAL A 44 -8.87 -6.22 -5.79
CA VAL A 44 -10.11 -7.02 -5.63
C VAL A 44 -10.05 -7.78 -4.30
N GLN A 45 -8.91 -8.40 -4.02
CA GLN A 45 -8.68 -9.22 -2.84
C GLN A 45 -8.62 -8.36 -1.58
N GLN A 46 -8.02 -7.16 -1.66
CA GLN A 46 -7.99 -6.22 -0.55
C GLN A 46 -9.39 -5.73 -0.18
N ALA A 47 -10.23 -5.41 -1.16
CA ALA A 47 -11.63 -5.02 -0.94
C ALA A 47 -12.45 -6.17 -0.33
N GLN A 48 -12.31 -7.39 -0.86
CA GLN A 48 -12.97 -8.59 -0.30
C GLN A 48 -12.53 -8.85 1.14
N LEU A 49 -11.24 -8.71 1.45
CA LEU A 49 -10.74 -8.85 2.81
C LEU A 49 -11.33 -7.80 3.74
N PHE A 50 -11.34 -6.53 3.32
CA PHE A 50 -11.94 -5.43 4.07
C PHE A 50 -13.40 -5.72 4.42
N GLU A 51 -14.22 -6.09 3.45
CA GLU A 51 -15.62 -6.46 3.68
C GLU A 51 -15.74 -7.68 4.60
N SER A 52 -14.99 -8.74 4.33
CA SER A 52 -15.09 -10.00 5.08
C SER A 52 -14.68 -9.86 6.55
N LEU A 53 -13.76 -8.93 6.86
CA LEU A 53 -13.29 -8.66 8.22
C LEU A 53 -14.14 -7.61 8.95
N GLY A 54 -15.16 -7.05 8.30
CA GLY A 54 -16.02 -6.01 8.87
C GLY A 54 -15.39 -4.62 8.85
N GLY A 55 -14.42 -4.39 7.98
CA GLY A 55 -13.70 -3.14 7.80
C GLY A 55 -12.31 -3.12 8.43
N GLY A 56 -11.77 -1.92 8.60
CA GLY A 56 -10.44 -1.67 9.18
C GLY A 56 -10.01 -0.22 8.98
N ILE A 57 -8.82 0.10 9.47
CA ILE A 57 -8.23 1.43 9.29
C ILE A 57 -7.64 1.50 7.88
N VAL A 58 -8.07 2.45 7.05
CA VAL A 58 -7.49 2.65 5.71
C VAL A 58 -6.54 3.84 5.71
N ILE A 59 -5.37 3.66 5.11
CA ILE A 59 -4.35 4.70 4.93
C ILE A 59 -3.87 4.70 3.48
N ASP A 60 -3.61 5.88 2.91
CA ASP A 60 -3.11 6.01 1.55
C ASP A 60 -1.63 6.38 1.55
N SER A 61 -0.83 5.58 0.85
CA SER A 61 0.60 5.83 0.68
C SER A 61 0.92 7.19 0.05
N THR A 62 0.04 7.73 -0.79
CA THR A 62 0.18 9.08 -1.38
C THR A 62 0.15 10.14 -0.29
N ASP A 63 -0.81 10.01 0.63
CA ASP A 63 -1.00 10.94 1.74
C ASP A 63 0.17 10.83 2.73
N ILE A 64 0.62 9.59 3.02
CA ILE A 64 1.79 9.34 3.86
C ILE A 64 3.03 10.00 3.26
N ARG A 65 3.27 9.89 1.94
CA ARG A 65 4.42 10.54 1.31
C ARG A 65 4.34 12.06 1.28
N ALA A 66 3.13 12.63 1.30
CA ALA A 66 2.94 14.07 1.34
C ALA A 66 3.27 14.67 2.72
N ASP A 67 2.86 13.99 3.81
CA ASP A 67 3.18 14.39 5.18
C ASP A 67 3.32 13.15 6.10
N PRO A 68 4.51 12.51 6.12
CA PRO A 68 4.69 11.23 6.80
C PRO A 68 4.44 11.32 8.30
N GLU A 69 4.87 12.41 8.94
CA GLU A 69 4.73 12.57 10.39
C GLU A 69 3.26 12.72 10.78
N ALA A 70 2.51 13.62 10.12
CA ALA A 70 1.10 13.82 10.44
C ALA A 70 0.29 12.53 10.23
N LYS A 71 0.51 11.84 9.11
CA LYS A 71 -0.24 10.61 8.78
C LYS A 71 0.10 9.46 9.71
N LEU A 72 1.37 9.28 10.08
CA LEU A 72 1.76 8.25 11.05
C LEU A 72 1.25 8.58 12.46
N ARG A 73 1.19 9.84 12.87
CA ARG A 73 0.55 10.23 14.14
C ARG A 73 -0.95 9.89 14.15
N ASN A 74 -1.65 10.14 13.04
CA ASN A 74 -3.06 9.80 12.90
C ASN A 74 -3.29 8.28 12.94
N LEU A 75 -2.42 7.52 12.26
CA LEU A 75 -2.45 6.06 12.33
C LEU A 75 -2.18 5.55 13.75
N CYS A 76 -1.13 6.05 14.42
CA CYS A 76 -0.81 5.68 15.80
C CYS A 76 -1.98 5.96 16.75
N LYS A 77 -2.64 7.11 16.60
CA LYS A 77 -3.85 7.46 17.36
C LYS A 77 -4.98 6.47 17.10
N ALA A 78 -5.26 6.12 15.84
CA ALA A 78 -6.28 5.14 15.48
C ALA A 78 -5.98 3.74 16.05
N LEU A 79 -4.68 3.40 16.15
CA LEU A 79 -4.19 2.14 16.72
C LEU A 79 -4.04 2.17 18.25
N SER A 80 -4.26 3.30 18.91
CA SER A 80 -4.01 3.48 20.35
C SER A 80 -2.56 3.14 20.77
N ILE A 81 -1.58 3.49 19.93
CA ILE A 81 -0.15 3.35 20.23
C ILE A 81 0.54 4.72 20.21
N SER A 82 1.70 4.83 20.87
CA SER A 82 2.50 6.06 20.85
C SER A 82 3.30 6.18 19.56
N PHE A 83 3.22 7.33 18.90
CA PHE A 83 4.12 7.70 17.82
C PHE A 83 5.58 7.76 18.33
N GLN A 84 6.51 7.24 17.53
CA GLN A 84 7.94 7.31 17.78
C GLN A 84 8.63 8.02 16.60
N PRO A 85 9.44 9.07 16.81
CA PRO A 85 10.14 9.78 15.72
C PRO A 85 10.99 8.86 14.81
N GLU A 86 11.46 7.74 15.35
CA GLU A 86 12.20 6.70 14.64
C GLU A 86 11.37 6.04 13.54
N MET A 87 10.04 6.13 13.57
CA MET A 87 9.18 5.67 12.47
C MET A 87 9.44 6.43 11.16
N LEU A 88 10.05 7.62 11.21
CA LEU A 88 10.36 8.45 10.05
C LEU A 88 11.75 8.20 9.47
N ARG A 89 12.63 7.49 10.18
CA ARG A 89 14.05 7.33 9.81
C ARG A 89 14.56 5.94 10.14
N TRP A 90 15.23 5.32 9.19
CA TRP A 90 15.81 3.98 9.33
C TRP A 90 17.21 3.91 8.72
N PRO A 91 18.04 2.94 9.12
CA PRO A 91 19.33 2.71 8.46
C PRO A 91 19.12 2.19 7.03
N ALA A 92 20.02 2.57 6.12
CA ALA A 92 20.12 1.92 4.82
C ALA A 92 20.63 0.47 4.97
N GLY A 93 20.35 -0.38 3.99
CA GLY A 93 20.81 -1.77 3.94
C GLY A 93 19.71 -2.84 4.05
N GLY A 94 18.44 -2.44 4.14
CA GLY A 94 17.32 -3.38 4.21
C GLY A 94 17.19 -4.09 5.56
N HIS A 95 16.36 -5.13 5.60
CA HIS A 95 16.17 -5.95 6.79
C HIS A 95 16.68 -7.39 6.55
N PRO A 96 17.30 -8.06 7.54
CA PRO A 96 17.77 -9.44 7.39
C PRO A 96 16.69 -10.45 6.97
N GLN A 97 15.42 -10.10 7.16
CA GLN A 97 14.26 -10.96 6.85
C GLN A 97 13.62 -10.66 5.48
N ASP A 98 14.16 -9.73 4.69
CA ASP A 98 13.58 -9.36 3.38
C ASP A 98 13.57 -10.52 2.37
N GLY A 99 14.36 -11.56 2.61
CA GLY A 99 14.36 -12.79 1.83
C GLY A 99 14.80 -12.61 0.38
N ILE A 100 14.48 -13.59 -0.47
CA ILE A 100 14.96 -13.64 -1.86
C ILE A 100 14.38 -12.52 -2.74
N TRP A 101 13.19 -12.03 -2.41
CA TRP A 101 12.51 -10.97 -3.17
C TRP A 101 13.24 -9.63 -3.09
N ALA A 102 14.07 -9.43 -2.07
CA ALA A 102 14.81 -8.20 -1.85
C ALA A 102 15.65 -7.79 -3.07
N ALA A 103 16.34 -8.77 -3.68
CA ALA A 103 17.20 -8.56 -4.84
C ALA A 103 16.43 -8.13 -6.11
N HIS A 104 15.12 -8.34 -6.16
CA HIS A 104 14.29 -8.02 -7.32
C HIS A 104 13.51 -6.71 -7.12
N TRP A 105 13.03 -6.45 -5.90
CA TRP A 105 12.03 -5.41 -5.64
C TRP A 105 12.48 -4.31 -4.68
N TYR A 106 13.43 -4.56 -3.77
CA TYR A 106 13.64 -3.69 -2.60
C TYR A 106 14.84 -2.75 -2.70
N ASP A 107 15.55 -2.75 -3.83
CA ASP A 107 16.66 -1.83 -4.13
C ASP A 107 16.43 -0.37 -3.69
N ALA A 108 15.23 0.17 -3.98
CA ALA A 108 14.89 1.54 -3.62
C ALA A 108 14.74 1.73 -2.10
N ILE A 109 14.12 0.76 -1.42
CA ILE A 109 13.93 0.77 0.03
C ILE A 109 15.28 0.58 0.73
N HIS A 110 16.13 -0.33 0.25
CA HIS A 110 17.46 -0.59 0.83
C HIS A 110 18.39 0.62 0.78
N ARG A 111 18.23 1.49 -0.21
CA ARG A 111 18.97 2.76 -0.30
C ARG A 111 18.32 3.92 0.47
N SER A 112 17.09 3.75 0.95
CA SER A 112 16.37 4.80 1.67
C SER A 112 16.77 4.83 3.15
N THR A 113 16.63 6.00 3.77
CA THR A 113 16.81 6.18 5.22
C THR A 113 15.62 6.89 5.87
N GLY A 114 14.48 6.92 5.17
CA GLY A 114 13.28 7.66 5.49
C GLY A 114 12.33 7.72 4.29
N PHE A 115 11.16 8.32 4.49
CA PHE A 115 10.18 8.49 3.42
C PHE A 115 10.74 9.39 2.30
N ALA A 116 10.56 8.96 1.05
CA ALA A 116 10.69 9.88 -0.07
C ALA A 116 9.58 10.94 0.04
N GLY A 117 9.87 12.16 -0.39
CA GLY A 117 8.89 13.26 -0.36
C GLY A 117 7.65 12.98 -1.20
N ALA A 118 6.76 13.97 -1.29
CA ALA A 118 5.49 13.88 -2.00
C ALA A 118 5.64 13.24 -3.39
N GLU A 119 4.67 12.41 -3.77
CA GLU A 119 4.65 11.82 -5.10
C GLU A 119 4.45 12.92 -6.15
N GLY A 120 5.12 12.80 -7.30
CA GLY A 120 4.87 13.67 -8.44
C GLY A 120 3.48 13.48 -9.05
N PRO A 121 3.19 14.10 -10.20
CA PRO A 121 1.92 13.94 -10.90
C PRO A 121 1.52 12.47 -11.07
N ARG A 122 0.21 12.21 -11.13
CA ARG A 122 -0.28 10.86 -11.42
C ARG A 122 0.24 10.45 -12.81
N PRO A 123 0.79 9.23 -12.96
CA PRO A 123 1.18 8.71 -14.27
C PRO A 123 -0.02 8.71 -15.21
N ASP A 124 0.20 9.15 -16.44
CA ASP A 124 -0.79 9.04 -17.51
C ASP A 124 -0.57 7.69 -18.21
N LEU A 125 -1.53 6.78 -18.03
CA LEU A 125 -1.46 5.43 -18.60
C LEU A 125 -2.20 5.39 -19.94
N SER A 126 -1.72 4.55 -20.85
CA SER A 126 -2.36 4.34 -22.16
C SER A 126 -2.50 2.85 -22.49
N GLY A 127 -3.36 2.54 -23.46
CA GLY A 127 -3.59 1.17 -23.92
C GLY A 127 -4.08 0.23 -22.80
N ALA A 128 -3.51 -0.98 -22.75
CA ALA A 128 -3.91 -2.01 -21.80
C ALA A 128 -3.73 -1.58 -20.33
N ALA A 129 -2.73 -0.76 -20.03
CA ALA A 129 -2.49 -0.24 -18.68
C ALA A 129 -3.61 0.69 -18.21
N ALA A 130 -4.15 1.53 -19.10
CA ALA A 130 -5.28 2.40 -18.79
C ALA A 130 -6.58 1.61 -18.57
N GLU A 131 -6.82 0.57 -19.35
CA GLU A 131 -7.97 -0.32 -19.15
C GLU A 131 -7.86 -1.11 -17.84
N LEU A 132 -6.65 -1.53 -17.47
CA LEU A 132 -6.39 -2.17 -16.19
C LEU A 132 -6.63 -1.21 -15.01
N GLU A 133 -6.17 0.04 -15.12
CA GLU A 133 -6.45 1.08 -14.13
C GLU A 133 -7.95 1.25 -13.90
N LYS A 134 -8.74 1.40 -14.99
CA LYS A 134 -10.20 1.54 -14.91
C LYS A 134 -10.87 0.39 -14.16
N ARG A 135 -10.37 -0.83 -14.32
CA ARG A 135 -10.90 -2.03 -13.63
C ARG A 135 -10.53 -2.06 -12.15
N ALA A 136 -9.36 -1.55 -11.79
CA ALA A 136 -8.90 -1.50 -10.39
C ALA A 136 -9.50 -0.34 -9.60
N LEU A 137 -9.80 0.78 -10.28
CA LEU A 137 -10.21 2.04 -9.65
C LEU A 137 -11.43 1.93 -8.72
N PRO A 138 -12.52 1.21 -9.07
CA PRO A 138 -13.68 1.10 -8.18
C PRO A 138 -13.35 0.51 -6.80
N TYR A 139 -12.46 -0.48 -6.75
CA TYR A 139 -12.04 -1.12 -5.50
C TYR A 139 -11.16 -0.20 -4.66
N TYR A 140 -10.25 0.53 -5.32
CA TYR A 140 -9.45 1.56 -4.67
C TYR A 140 -10.33 2.68 -4.08
N GLU A 141 -11.28 3.21 -4.85
CA GLU A 141 -12.18 4.29 -4.39
C GLU A 141 -13.07 3.84 -3.24
N ALA A 142 -13.58 2.60 -3.30
CA ALA A 142 -14.36 2.02 -2.20
C ALA A 142 -13.56 2.00 -0.88
N LEU A 143 -12.29 1.57 -0.92
CA LEU A 143 -11.41 1.61 0.26
C LEU A 143 -11.03 3.05 0.65
N LYS A 144 -10.72 3.90 -0.33
CA LYS A 144 -10.31 5.29 -0.12
C LYS A 144 -11.38 6.10 0.63
N ALA A 145 -12.66 5.81 0.40
CA ALA A 145 -13.76 6.41 1.13
C ALA A 145 -13.71 6.18 2.67
N HIS A 146 -12.99 5.14 3.12
CA HIS A 146 -12.75 4.85 4.53
C HIS A 146 -11.40 5.34 5.05
N SER A 147 -10.60 6.04 4.22
CA SER A 147 -9.26 6.48 4.62
C SER A 147 -9.30 7.51 5.74
N LEU A 148 -8.31 7.43 6.64
CA LEU A 148 -8.17 8.41 7.72
C LEU A 148 -8.07 9.81 7.14
N SER A 149 -9.06 10.63 7.47
CA SER A 149 -9.10 12.05 7.15
C SER A 149 -8.28 12.81 8.20
N GLY A 150 -7.36 13.66 7.76
CA GLY A 150 -6.42 14.37 8.64
C GLY A 150 -5.01 14.24 8.12
#